data_AF-A0A367IL35-F1
#
_entry.id   AF-A0A367IL35-F1
#
_cell.length_a   1.000
_cell.length_b   1.000
_cell.length_c   1.000
_cell.angle_alpha   90.00
_cell.angle_beta   90.00
_cell.angle_gamma   90.00
#
_symmetry.space_group_name_H-M   'P 1'
#
loop_
_entity.id
_entity.type
_entity.pdbx_description
1 polymer ?
#
loop_
_entity_poly.entity_id
_entity_poly.type
_entity_poly.pdbx_seq_one_letter_code
_entity_poly.pdbx_strand_id
1 'polypeptide(L)'
;AVDYAKNTNDKVLQVRTYDVFITYDKYYQTPRMWLFGYDEEKRPLTTTQVFEDVSQDYVKKTVTIEPHTHLSLNLASIHPCKHAEVMKKIIERMSEKEDAEKLRVDQYMILFLKFLSSVVPTIDYDHTIST
;
A
#
# COMPACT_ATOMS: atom_id res chain seq x y z
N ALA A 1 -4.93 9.44 41.92
CA ALA A 1 -5.01 8.53 40.77
C ALA A 1 -6.45 8.59 40.29
N VAL A 2 -6.70 9.17 39.12
CA VAL A 2 -8.03 9.21 38.52
C VAL A 2 -7.99 8.21 37.38
N ASP A 3 -8.59 7.06 37.60
CA ASP A 3 -8.80 6.04 36.58
C ASP A 3 -9.81 6.58 35.57
N TYR A 4 -9.30 7.05 34.42
CA TYR A 4 -10.14 7.30 33.25
C TYR A 4 -10.55 5.96 32.65
N ALA A 5 -11.72 5.48 33.05
CA ALA A 5 -12.42 4.41 32.35
C ALA A 5 -12.65 4.84 30.89
N LYS A 6 -11.91 4.22 29.96
CA LYS A 6 -12.01 4.48 28.53
C LYS A 6 -13.40 4.01 28.06
N ASN A 7 -14.28 4.97 27.82
CA ASN A 7 -15.66 4.74 27.38
C ASN A 7 -15.63 4.04 26.01
N THR A 8 -16.11 2.80 25.95
CA THR A 8 -16.01 1.90 24.78
C THR A 8 -17.09 2.16 23.72
N ASN A 9 -17.39 3.43 23.41
CA ASN A 9 -18.36 3.76 22.37
C ASN A 9 -18.10 5.08 21.64
N ASP A 10 -16.84 5.48 21.57
CA ASP A 10 -16.41 6.52 20.63
C ASP A 10 -15.90 5.82 19.37
N LYS A 11 -16.63 5.95 18.26
CA LYS A 11 -16.12 5.67 16.91
C LYS A 11 -15.07 6.72 16.52
N VAL A 12 -14.08 6.95 17.38
CA VAL A 12 -12.91 7.76 17.05
C VAL A 12 -12.11 6.94 16.05
N LEU A 13 -12.04 7.46 14.83
CA LEU A 13 -11.14 6.98 13.80
C LEU A 13 -9.73 7.06 14.37
N GLN A 14 -9.11 5.91 14.67
CA GLN A 14 -7.72 5.87 15.11
C GLN A 14 -6.85 6.39 13.97
N VAL A 15 -6.15 7.49 14.21
CA VAL A 15 -5.30 8.08 13.18
C VAL A 15 -3.96 7.33 13.17
N ARG A 16 -3.60 6.76 12.03
CA ARG A 16 -2.33 6.08 11.80
C ARG A 16 -1.54 6.82 10.75
N THR A 17 -0.23 6.76 10.84
CA THR A 17 0.68 7.32 9.83
C THR A 17 1.56 6.22 9.28
N TYR A 18 1.92 6.29 8.00
CA TYR A 18 2.68 5.25 7.34
C TYR A 18 3.84 5.84 6.55
N ASP A 19 5.02 5.26 6.74
CA ASP A 19 6.13 5.40 5.81
C ASP A 19 5.99 4.32 4.74
N VAL A 20 5.97 4.77 3.47
CA VAL A 20 5.83 3.90 2.30
C VAL A 20 7.15 3.86 1.55
N PHE A 21 7.68 2.65 1.35
CA PHE A 21 8.89 2.44 0.56
C PHE A 21 8.55 1.66 -0.71
N ILE A 22 9.14 2.07 -1.83
CA ILE A 22 9.05 1.33 -3.10
C ILE A 22 10.45 0.91 -3.51
N THR A 23 10.62 -0.39 -3.70
CA THR A 23 11.86 -0.99 -4.21
C THR A 23 11.60 -1.64 -5.55
N TYR A 24 12.61 -1.74 -6.40
CA TYR A 24 12.53 -2.53 -7.62
C TYR A 24 12.88 -4.00 -7.35
N ASP A 25 11.94 -4.90 -7.58
CA ASP A 25 12.18 -6.34 -7.51
C ASP A 25 12.78 -6.83 -8.84
N LYS A 26 14.06 -7.21 -8.82
CA LYS A 26 14.78 -7.65 -10.03
C LYS A 26 14.24 -8.95 -10.61
N TYR A 27 13.68 -9.84 -9.79
CA TYR A 27 13.20 -11.14 -10.25
C TYR A 27 11.86 -11.00 -10.99
N TYR A 28 10.92 -10.25 -10.40
CA TYR A 28 9.60 -10.02 -11.00
C TYR A 28 9.58 -8.84 -11.98
N GLN A 29 10.65 -8.04 -12.01
CA GLN A 29 10.80 -6.82 -12.83
C GLN A 29 9.68 -5.80 -12.59
N THR A 30 9.21 -5.73 -11.35
CA THR A 30 8.10 -4.87 -10.92
C THR A 30 8.46 -4.13 -9.64
N PRO A 31 7.83 -2.98 -9.36
CA PRO A 31 7.93 -2.35 -8.05
C PRO A 31 7.29 -3.23 -6.97
N ARG A 32 7.92 -3.23 -5.80
CA ARG A 32 7.45 -3.85 -4.56
C ARG A 32 7.25 -2.75 -3.53
N MET A 33 6.10 -2.74 -2.87
CA MET A 33 5.77 -1.76 -1.83
C MET A 33 5.98 -2.34 -0.43
N TRP A 34 6.53 -1.53 0.46
CA TRP A 34 6.72 -1.82 1.87
C TRP A 34 6.07 -0.74 2.72
N LEU A 35 5.50 -1.14 3.84
CA LEU A 35 4.77 -0.28 4.75
C LEU A 35 5.36 -0.38 6.15
N PHE A 36 5.58 0.77 6.76
CA PHE A 36 5.89 0.90 8.17
C PHE A 36 4.92 1.88 8.82
N GLY A 37 4.04 1.37 9.68
CA GLY A 37 2.99 2.18 10.28
C GLY A 37 3.31 2.62 11.70
N TYR A 38 2.72 3.73 12.11
CA TYR A 38 2.76 4.29 13.45
C TYR A 38 1.36 4.56 14.00
N ASP A 39 1.19 4.38 15.31
CA ASP A 39 0.00 4.83 16.04
C ASP A 39 0.00 6.35 16.31
N GLU A 40 -1.04 6.82 16.98
CA GLU A 40 -1.21 8.25 17.36
C GLU A 40 -0.08 8.79 18.24
N GLU A 41 0.57 7.91 19.00
CA GLU A 41 1.71 8.23 19.86
C GLU A 41 3.06 8.07 19.14
N LYS A 42 3.04 7.88 17.81
CA LYS A 42 4.21 7.63 16.96
C LYS A 42 4.98 6.36 17.31
N ARG A 43 4.31 5.37 17.89
CA ARG A 43 4.91 4.04 18.15
C ARG A 43 4.68 3.13 16.95
N PRO A 44 5.63 2.24 16.62
CA PRO A 44 5.45 1.28 15.54
C PRO A 44 4.20 0.42 15.72
N LEU A 45 3.43 0.25 14.65
CA LEU A 45 2.27 -0.63 14.63
C LEU A 45 2.67 -2.09 14.71
N THR A 46 1.80 -2.88 15.32
CA THR A 46 1.87 -4.34 15.26
C THR A 46 1.42 -4.85 13.90
N THR A 47 1.86 -6.05 13.54
CA THR A 47 1.44 -6.73 12.31
C THR A 47 -0.08 -6.82 12.16
N THR A 48 -0.80 -7.09 13.25
CA THR A 48 -2.26 -7.17 13.24
C THR A 48 -2.90 -5.83 12.88
N GLN A 49 -2.39 -4.73 13.45
CA GLN A 49 -2.89 -3.39 13.14
C GLN A 49 -2.63 -3.04 11.67
N VAL A 50 -1.44 -3.33 11.14
CA VAL A 50 -1.15 -3.10 9.72
C VAL A 50 -2.13 -3.86 8.80
N PHE A 51 -2.51 -5.09 9.17
CA PHE A 51 -3.48 -5.86 8.39
C PHE A 51 -4.92 -5.33 8.44
N GLU A 52 -5.28 -4.54 9.45
CA GLU A 52 -6.58 -3.86 9.49
C GLU A 52 -6.70 -2.78 8.40
N ASP A 53 -5.57 -2.25 7.94
CA ASP A 53 -5.47 -1.20 6.91
C ASP A 53 -5.31 -1.77 5.49
N VAL A 54 -5.19 -3.09 5.36
CA VAL A 54 -5.12 -3.79 4.07
C VAL A 54 -6.52 -4.33 3.72
N SER A 55 -6.92 -4.16 2.46
CA SER A 55 -8.18 -4.71 1.95
C SER A 55 -8.24 -6.23 2.09
N GLN A 56 -9.36 -6.74 2.61
CA GLN A 56 -9.56 -8.16 2.91
C GLN A 56 -9.34 -9.09 1.71
N ASP A 57 -9.57 -8.60 0.49
CA ASP A 57 -9.37 -9.36 -0.74
C ASP A 57 -7.89 -9.70 -0.99
N TYR A 58 -6.99 -8.88 -0.46
CA TYR A 58 -5.54 -8.99 -0.59
C TYR A 58 -4.84 -9.47 0.69
N VAL A 59 -5.47 -9.24 1.86
CA VAL A 59 -5.04 -9.78 3.15
C VAL A 59 -4.82 -11.30 3.04
N LYS A 60 -3.69 -11.78 3.57
CA LYS A 60 -3.22 -13.19 3.55
C LYS A 60 -2.82 -13.76 2.19
N LYS A 61 -3.09 -13.07 1.06
CA LYS A 61 -2.66 -13.54 -0.26
C LYS A 61 -1.34 -12.91 -0.68
N THR A 62 -1.19 -11.61 -0.45
CA THR A 62 -0.06 -10.84 -1.01
C THR A 62 0.69 -10.03 0.04
N VAL A 63 0.18 -9.86 1.26
CA VAL A 63 0.87 -9.09 2.31
C VAL A 63 1.54 -10.01 3.34
N THR A 64 2.85 -9.87 3.51
CA THR A 64 3.70 -10.65 4.41
C THR A 64 4.63 -9.73 5.21
N ILE A 65 5.09 -10.16 6.38
CA ILE A 65 6.16 -9.45 7.09
C ILE A 65 7.49 -10.02 6.62
N GLU A 66 8.29 -9.18 5.97
CA GLU A 66 9.57 -9.57 5.37
C GLU A 66 10.68 -8.59 5.78
N PRO A 67 11.94 -9.06 5.88
CA PRO A 67 13.08 -8.17 6.06
C PRO A 67 13.24 -7.29 4.82
N HIS A 68 13.28 -5.98 5.01
CA HIS A 68 13.46 -5.03 3.92
C HIS A 68 14.84 -5.19 3.27
N THR A 69 14.91 -5.07 1.94
CA THR A 69 16.12 -5.38 1.16
C THR A 69 17.31 -4.48 1.46
N HIS A 70 17.04 -3.24 1.88
CA HIS A 70 18.07 -2.22 2.15
C HIS A 70 18.04 -1.69 3.58
N LEU A 71 17.08 -2.12 4.39
CA LEU A 71 16.90 -1.64 5.77
C LEU A 71 16.92 -2.86 6.67
N SER A 72 17.59 -2.77 7.81
CA SER A 72 17.60 -3.83 8.82
C SER A 72 16.30 -3.86 9.65
N LEU A 73 15.15 -3.75 8.98
CA LEU A 73 13.81 -3.68 9.56
C LEU A 73 12.92 -4.74 8.91
N ASN A 74 12.03 -5.33 9.71
CA ASN A 74 10.96 -6.18 9.20
C ASN A 74 9.74 -5.30 8.92
N LEU A 75 9.31 -5.24 7.67
CA LEU A 75 8.24 -4.37 7.20
C LEU A 75 7.10 -5.22 6.61
N ALA A 76 5.90 -4.65 6.57
CA ALA A 76 4.82 -5.26 5.81
C ALA A 76 5.09 -5.04 4.32
N SER A 77 5.33 -6.13 3.60
CA SER A 77 5.65 -6.19 2.18
C SER A 77 4.42 -6.61 1.40
N ILE A 78 4.10 -5.89 0.33
CA ILE A 78 3.13 -6.36 -0.67
C ILE A 78 3.91 -7.10 -1.76
N HIS A 79 3.81 -8.42 -1.73
CA HIS A 79 4.61 -9.32 -2.55
C HIS A 79 4.31 -9.14 -4.05
N PRO A 80 5.34 -8.95 -4.89
CA PRO A 80 5.15 -8.46 -6.27
C PRO A 80 4.77 -9.53 -7.30
N CYS A 81 4.61 -10.79 -6.89
CA CYS A 81 4.42 -11.94 -7.80
C CYS A 81 3.22 -11.82 -8.75
N LYS A 82 2.21 -11.03 -8.38
CA LYS A 82 1.02 -10.78 -9.22
C LYS A 82 0.99 -9.39 -9.84
N HIS A 83 1.96 -8.52 -9.55
CA HIS A 83 1.95 -7.13 -10.03
C HIS A 83 2.01 -7.06 -11.56
N ALA A 84 2.85 -7.87 -12.22
CA ALA A 84 2.95 -7.87 -13.68
C ALA A 84 1.61 -8.23 -14.36
N GLU A 85 0.92 -9.26 -13.83
CA GLU A 85 -0.37 -9.71 -14.36
C GLU A 85 -1.46 -8.64 -14.19
N VAL A 86 -1.50 -7.99 -13.02
CA VAL A 86 -2.48 -6.94 -12.71
C VAL A 86 -2.21 -5.68 -13.54
N MET A 87 -0.95 -5.23 -13.61
CA MET A 87 -0.58 -4.03 -14.36
C MET A 87 -0.84 -4.19 -15.85
N LYS A 88 -0.57 -5.37 -16.42
CA LYS A 88 -0.90 -5.67 -17.81
C LYS A 88 -2.40 -5.50 -18.08
N LYS A 89 -3.26 -6.09 -17.23
CA LYS A 89 -4.72 -5.97 -17.35
C LYS A 89 -5.21 -4.51 -17.21
N ILE A 90 -4.58 -3.72 -16.33
CA ILE A 90 -4.90 -2.30 -16.17
C ILE A 90 -4.56 -1.53 -17.46
N ILE A 91 -3.36 -1.75 -18.01
CA ILE A 91 -2.90 -1.09 -19.24
C ILE A 91 -3.78 -1.46 -20.43
N GLU A 92 -4.13 -2.74 -20.60
CA GLU A 92 -5.02 -3.22 -21.68
C GLU A 92 -6.39 -2.54 -21.60
N ARG A 93 -7.05 -2.56 -20.43
CA ARG A 93 -8.36 -1.90 -20.23
C ARG A 93 -8.32 -0.38 -20.41
N MET A 94 -7.18 0.26 -20.12
CA MET A 94 -7.03 1.68 -20.36
C MET A 94 -6.85 1.97 -21.85
N SER A 95 -6.12 1.12 -22.59
CA SER A 95 -5.91 1.26 -24.03
C SER A 95 -7.17 1.03 -24.88
N GLU A 96 -8.15 0.31 -24.36
CA GLU A 96 -9.45 0.07 -25.02
C GLU A 96 -10.37 1.30 -25.02
N LYS A 97 -10.09 2.33 -24.21
CA LYS A 97 -10.88 3.56 -24.21
C LYS A 97 -10.50 4.40 -25.43
N GLU A 98 -11.48 4.78 -26.25
CA GLU A 98 -11.27 5.43 -27.56
C GLU A 98 -10.48 6.75 -27.51
N ASP A 99 -10.40 7.41 -26.34
CA ASP A 99 -9.61 8.64 -26.09
C ASP A 99 -8.31 8.38 -25.30
N ALA A 100 -7.85 7.14 -25.19
CA ALA A 100 -6.65 6.82 -24.41
C ALA A 100 -5.39 7.28 -25.16
N GLU A 101 -4.81 8.39 -24.69
CA GLU A 101 -3.44 8.77 -25.03
C GLU A 101 -2.51 7.56 -24.78
N LYS A 102 -1.56 7.33 -25.70
CA LYS A 102 -0.60 6.21 -25.58
C LYS A 102 0.09 6.28 -24.23
N LEU A 103 -0.19 5.30 -23.37
CA LEU A 103 0.44 5.19 -22.06
C LEU A 103 1.95 5.10 -22.23
N ARG A 104 2.67 6.02 -21.59
CA ARG A 104 4.12 6.04 -21.60
C ARG A 104 4.68 5.35 -20.36
N VAL A 105 5.93 4.91 -20.42
CA VAL A 105 6.58 4.18 -19.32
C VAL A 105 6.74 5.06 -18.08
N ASP A 106 6.93 6.39 -18.24
CA ASP A 106 7.01 7.34 -17.13
C ASP A 106 5.72 7.43 -16.29
N GLN A 107 4.57 7.03 -16.85
CA GLN A 107 3.29 7.00 -16.13
C GLN A 107 3.09 5.72 -15.30
N TYR A 108 3.97 4.72 -15.45
CA TYR A 108 3.79 3.41 -14.83
C TYR A 108 3.73 3.49 -13.29
N MET A 109 4.54 4.34 -12.65
CA MET A 109 4.53 4.51 -11.20
C MET A 109 3.20 5.06 -10.69
N ILE A 110 2.59 6.00 -11.40
CA ILE A 110 1.27 6.54 -11.02
C ILE A 110 0.19 5.48 -11.14
N LEU A 111 0.20 4.69 -12.22
CA LEU A 111 -0.73 3.58 -12.39
C LEU A 111 -0.55 2.52 -11.28
N PHE A 112 0.70 2.25 -10.90
CA PHE A 112 1.02 1.34 -9.83
C PHE A 112 0.51 1.84 -8.47
N LEU A 113 0.72 3.13 -8.16
CA LEU A 113 0.21 3.76 -6.94
C LEU A 113 -1.33 3.74 -6.87
N LYS A 114 -2.00 3.96 -8.01
CA LYS A 114 -3.46 3.86 -8.14
C LYS A 114 -3.98 2.44 -7.97
N PHE A 115 -3.23 1.43 -8.43
CA PHE A 115 -3.54 0.04 -8.12
C PHE A 115 -3.43 -0.22 -6.61
N LEU A 116 -2.34 0.23 -6.00
CA LEU A 116 -2.08 0.01 -4.58
C LEU A 116 -3.08 0.71 -3.67
N SER A 117 -3.71 1.81 -4.10
CA SER A 117 -4.72 2.48 -3.29
C SER A 117 -6.00 1.65 -3.17
N SER A 118 -6.21 0.68 -4.08
CA SER A 118 -7.23 -0.37 -3.92
C SER A 118 -6.83 -1.48 -2.94
N VAL A 119 -5.54 -1.66 -2.69
CA VAL A 119 -5.00 -2.67 -1.77
C VAL A 119 -4.94 -2.15 -0.33
N VAL A 120 -4.59 -0.88 -0.15
CA VAL A 120 -4.54 -0.18 1.15
C VAL A 120 -5.44 1.05 1.17
N PRO A 121 -6.77 0.86 1.15
CA PRO A 121 -7.73 1.95 0.93
C PRO A 121 -7.79 2.97 2.07
N THR A 122 -7.27 2.64 3.25
CA THR A 122 -7.25 3.54 4.42
C THR A 122 -5.99 4.38 4.50
N ILE A 123 -4.97 4.10 3.67
CA ILE A 123 -3.71 4.85 3.65
C ILE A 123 -3.80 5.92 2.57
N ASP A 124 -3.80 7.18 2.98
CA ASP A 124 -3.82 8.32 2.08
C ASP A 124 -2.41 8.67 1.61
N TYR A 125 -2.19 8.59 0.30
CA TYR A 125 -0.97 9.05 -0.37
C TYR A 125 -1.29 9.57 -1.78
N ASP A 126 -0.50 10.56 -2.21
CA ASP A 126 -0.71 11.20 -3.50
C ASP A 126 -0.28 10.28 -4.65
N HIS A 127 -1.17 10.17 -5.63
CA HIS A 127 -0.98 9.41 -6.87
C HIS A 127 -1.62 10.14 -8.06
N THR A 128 -1.69 11.46 -7.98
CA THR A 128 -2.20 12.31 -9.05
C THR A 128 -1.14 12.61 -10.11
N ILE A 129 -1.61 12.84 -11.34
CA ILE A 129 -0.80 13.46 -12.39
C ILE A 129 -1.17 14.93 -12.32
N SER A 130 -0.23 15.80 -11.96
CA SER A 130 -0.43 17.24 -12.17
C SER A 130 -0.41 17.48 -13.68
N THR A 131 -1.60 17.64 -14.25
CA THR A 131 -1.80 18.06 -15.64
C THR A 131 -1.66 19.57 -15.75
#